data_AF-A0A3N7FBF6-F1
#
_entry.id   AF-A0A3N7FBF6-F1
#
_cell.length_a   1.000
_cell.length_b   1.000
_cell.length_c   1.000
_cell.angle_alpha   90.00
_cell.angle_beta   90.00
_cell.angle_gamma   90.00
#
_symmetry.space_group_name_H-M   'P 1'
#
loop_
_entity.id
_entity.type
_entity.pdbx_description
1 polymer ?
#
loop_
_entity_poly.entity_id
_entity_poly.type
_entity_poly.pdbx_seq_one_letter_code
_entity_poly.pdbx_strand_id
1 'polypeptide(L)'
;MVEIAEQQKHIREGQKEVREKFEEIEFQCDELKKETFLISQQAASNQKRLNLMFKILKARDENNFHEAASLTQSLRECMRSKTQSNTQVVVDASGTVVKE
;
A
#
# COMPACT_ATOMS: atom_id res chain seq x y z
N MET A 1 26.86 3.23 47.72
CA MET A 1 27.28 2.22 46.72
C MET A 1 26.09 1.38 46.24
N VAL A 2 25.33 0.75 47.14
CA VAL A 2 24.16 -0.08 46.77
C VAL A 2 23.05 0.72 46.08
N GLU A 3 22.67 1.89 46.61
CA GLU A 3 21.62 2.73 46.00
C GLU A 3 21.98 3.20 44.57
N ILE A 4 23.25 3.54 44.33
CA ILE A 4 23.75 3.91 43.00
C ILE A 4 23.65 2.72 42.03
N ALA A 5 23.91 1.50 42.51
CA ALA A 5 23.81 0.30 41.70
C ALA A 5 22.35 -0.01 41.30
N GLU A 6 21.40 0.16 42.22
CA GLU A 6 19.96 0.01 41.94
C GLU A 6 19.46 1.08 40.98
N GLN A 7 19.87 2.34 41.15
CA GLN A 7 19.55 3.42 40.20
C GLN A 7 20.09 3.12 38.80
N GLN A 8 21.33 2.64 38.69
CA GLN A 8 21.92 2.25 37.40
C GLN A 8 21.19 1.07 36.76
N LYS A 9 20.72 0.11 37.56
CA LYS A 9 19.91 -1.01 37.07
C LYS A 9 18.59 -0.50 36.48
N HIS A 10 17.87 0.34 37.22
CA HIS A 10 16.62 0.96 36.75
C HIS A 10 16.82 1.77 35.46
N ILE A 11 17.92 2.55 35.36
CA ILE A 11 18.25 3.29 34.14
C ILE A 11 18.45 2.34 32.95
N ARG A 12 19.19 1.24 33.13
CA ARG A 12 19.41 0.25 32.06
C ARG A 12 18.12 -0.42 31.62
N GLU A 13 17.25 -0.76 32.55
CA GLU A 13 15.94 -1.35 32.26
C GLU A 13 15.06 -0.38 31.47
N GLY A 14 14.97 0.88 31.90
CA GLY A 14 14.22 1.91 31.17
C GLY A 14 14.80 2.19 29.78
N GLN A 15 16.13 2.21 29.64
CA GLN A 15 16.79 2.37 28.33
C GLN A 15 16.50 1.19 27.39
N LYS A 16 16.45 -0.03 27.93
CA LYS A 16 16.09 -1.22 27.16
C LYS A 16 14.65 -1.15 26.67
N GLU A 17 13.70 -0.83 27.55
CA GLU A 17 12.29 -0.69 27.19
C GLU A 17 12.08 0.39 26.12
N VAL A 18 12.74 1.55 26.26
CA VAL A 18 12.67 2.62 25.27
C VAL A 18 13.21 2.14 23.93
N ARG A 19 14.33 1.43 23.90
CA ARG A 19 14.90 0.89 22.66
C ARG A 19 13.95 -0.08 21.96
N GLU A 20 13.39 -1.03 22.69
CA GLU A 20 12.45 -2.01 22.14
C GLU A 20 11.22 -1.32 21.52
N LYS A 21 10.71 -0.27 22.16
CA LYS A 21 9.61 0.54 21.60
C LYS A 21 10.02 1.27 20.32
N PHE A 22 11.23 1.82 20.26
CA PHE A 22 11.72 2.48 19.05
C PHE A 22 11.89 1.49 17.89
N GLU A 23 12.42 0.30 18.15
CA GLU A 23 12.58 -0.76 17.15
C GLU A 23 11.21 -1.19 16.57
N GLU A 24 10.18 -1.33 17.41
CA GLU A 24 8.81 -1.60 16.96
C GLU A 24 8.23 -0.45 16.13
N ILE A 25 8.44 0.81 16.53
CA ILE A 25 7.98 1.99 15.78
C ILE A 25 8.66 2.04 14.40
N GLU A 26 9.96 1.76 14.34
CA GLU A 26 10.71 1.73 13.08
C GLU A 26 10.17 0.65 12.14
N PHE A 27 9.90 -0.55 12.66
CA PHE A 27 9.28 -1.63 11.91
C PHE A 27 7.91 -1.22 11.34
N GLN A 28 7.03 -0.65 12.18
CA GLN A 28 5.71 -0.19 11.75
C GLN A 28 5.81 0.95 10.72
N CYS A 29 6.76 1.86 10.87
CA CYS A 29 7.01 2.92 9.89
C CYS A 29 7.37 2.36 8.51
N ASP A 30 8.17 1.30 8.47
CA ASP A 30 8.59 0.69 7.22
C ASP A 30 7.45 -0.08 6.53
N GLU A 31 6.59 -0.75 7.30
CA GLU A 31 5.36 -1.35 6.75
C GLU A 31 4.41 -0.27 6.20
N LEU A 32 4.18 0.82 6.95
CA LEU A 32 3.35 1.94 6.49
C LEU A 32 3.87 2.58 5.20
N LYS A 33 5.19 2.70 5.04
CA LYS A 33 5.79 3.19 3.78
C LYS A 33 5.49 2.26 2.61
N LYS A 34 5.60 0.93 2.80
CA LYS A 34 5.29 -0.06 1.76
C LYS A 34 3.82 0.02 1.35
N GLU A 35 2.91 0.04 2.33
CA GLU A 35 1.46 0.16 2.06
C GLU A 35 1.13 1.46 1.32
N THR A 36 1.68 2.58 1.80
CA THR A 36 1.48 3.91 1.18
C THR A 36 1.99 3.93 -0.26
N PHE A 37 3.12 3.28 -0.54
CA PHE A 37 3.65 3.16 -1.89
C PHE A 37 2.71 2.37 -2.81
N LEU A 38 2.17 1.24 -2.33
CA LEU A 38 1.20 0.44 -3.09
C LEU A 38 -0.09 1.21 -3.36
N ILE A 39 -0.62 1.90 -2.35
CA ILE A 39 -1.81 2.76 -2.49
C ILE A 39 -1.55 3.85 -3.52
N SER A 40 -0.39 4.51 -3.47
CA SER A 40 0.00 5.56 -4.41
C SER A 40 0.09 5.04 -5.84
N GLN A 41 0.69 3.87 -6.04
CA GLN A 41 0.77 3.21 -7.34
C GLN A 41 -0.64 2.85 -7.88
N GLN A 42 -1.50 2.34 -7.01
CA GLN A 42 -2.88 2.01 -7.35
C GLN A 42 -3.67 3.27 -7.72
N ALA A 43 -3.51 4.35 -6.96
CA ALA A 43 -4.15 5.64 -7.20
C ALA A 43 -3.73 6.24 -8.55
N ALA A 44 -2.44 6.24 -8.87
CA ALA A 44 -1.93 6.70 -10.17
C ALA A 44 -2.51 5.90 -11.33
N SER A 45 -2.60 4.57 -11.18
CA SER A 45 -3.21 3.72 -12.19
C SER A 45 -4.71 3.95 -12.33
N ASN A 46 -5.43 4.19 -11.23
CA ASN A 46 -6.85 4.56 -11.26
C ASN A 46 -7.06 5.91 -11.93
N GLN A 47 -6.19 6.89 -11.67
CA GLN A 47 -6.24 8.19 -12.33
C GLN A 47 -6.06 8.06 -13.85
N LYS A 48 -5.14 7.21 -14.31
CA LYS A 48 -4.97 6.90 -15.73
C LYS A 48 -6.24 6.30 -16.35
N ARG A 49 -6.89 5.37 -15.65
CA ARG A 49 -8.16 4.75 -16.08
C ARG A 49 -9.28 5.78 -16.17
N LEU A 50 -9.44 6.61 -15.15
CA LEU A 50 -10.44 7.69 -15.14
C LEU A 50 -10.21 8.67 -16.28
N ASN A 51 -8.95 9.07 -16.55
CA ASN A 51 -8.63 9.94 -17.67
C ASN A 51 -9.08 9.34 -19.03
N LEU A 52 -8.82 8.04 -19.25
CA LEU A 52 -9.29 7.34 -20.43
C LEU A 52 -10.82 7.31 -20.51
N MET A 53 -11.51 7.03 -19.39
CA MET A 53 -12.98 7.04 -19.35
C MET A 53 -13.54 8.42 -19.71
N PHE A 54 -12.98 9.51 -19.18
CA PHE A 54 -13.41 10.86 -19.54
C PHE A 54 -13.17 11.18 -21.01
N LYS A 55 -12.02 10.78 -21.57
CA LYS A 55 -11.74 10.95 -23.00
C LYS A 55 -12.71 10.17 -23.89
N ILE A 56 -13.10 8.96 -23.50
CA ILE A 56 -14.11 8.17 -24.21
C ILE A 56 -15.46 8.90 -24.22
N LEU A 57 -15.89 9.42 -23.06
CA LEU A 57 -17.14 10.16 -22.96
C LEU A 57 -17.11 11.39 -23.87
N LYS A 58 -16.01 12.15 -23.86
CA LYS A 58 -15.82 13.30 -24.74
C LYS A 58 -15.85 12.92 -26.22
N ALA A 59 -15.12 11.88 -26.63
CA ALA A 59 -15.11 11.43 -28.02
C ALA A 59 -16.51 10.98 -28.49
N ARG A 60 -17.31 10.37 -27.60
CA ARG A 60 -18.70 10.01 -27.91
C ARG A 60 -19.61 11.23 -28.04
N ASP A 61 -19.45 12.23 -27.17
CA ASP A 61 -20.18 13.51 -27.24
C ASP A 61 -19.89 14.23 -28.56
N GLU A 62 -18.64 14.17 -29.04
CA GLU A 62 -18.20 14.72 -30.32
C GLU A 62 -18.53 13.83 -31.54
N ASN A 63 -19.28 12.73 -31.35
CA ASN A 63 -19.58 11.72 -32.38
C ASN A 63 -18.35 11.08 -33.05
N ASN A 64 -17.17 11.18 -32.41
CA ASN A 64 -15.94 10.55 -32.87
C ASN A 64 -15.84 9.11 -32.37
N PHE A 65 -16.61 8.22 -32.99
CA PHE A 65 -16.68 6.81 -32.59
C PHE A 65 -15.39 6.02 -32.84
N HIS A 66 -14.59 6.43 -33.83
CA HIS A 66 -13.27 5.82 -34.07
C HIS A 66 -12.33 6.05 -32.89
N GLU A 67 -12.21 7.31 -32.44
CA GLU A 67 -11.39 7.67 -31.27
C GLU A 67 -11.94 7.00 -30.00
N ALA A 68 -13.26 7.01 -29.81
CA ALA A 68 -13.89 6.34 -28.67
C ALA A 68 -13.58 4.83 -28.64
N ALA A 69 -13.57 4.16 -29.80
CA ALA A 69 -13.22 2.74 -29.90
C ALA A 69 -11.73 2.49 -29.56
N SER A 70 -10.83 3.31 -30.12
CA SER A 70 -9.39 3.25 -29.82
C SER A 70 -9.11 3.43 -28.32
N LEU A 71 -9.68 4.48 -27.70
CA LEU A 71 -9.53 4.73 -26.27
C LEU A 71 -10.13 3.61 -25.40
N THR A 72 -11.24 3.01 -25.85
CA THR A 72 -11.85 1.85 -25.17
C THR A 72 -10.92 0.64 -25.19
N GLN A 73 -10.22 0.40 -26.31
CA GLN A 73 -9.20 -0.63 -26.39
C GLN A 73 -8.03 -0.33 -25.44
N SER A 74 -7.52 0.91 -25.44
CA SER A 74 -6.46 1.32 -24.51
C SER A 74 -6.86 1.18 -23.03
N LEU A 75 -8.13 1.46 -22.69
CA LEU A 75 -8.65 1.24 -21.34
C LEU A 75 -8.67 -0.25 -21.00
N ARG A 76 -9.08 -1.12 -21.93
CA ARG A 76 -9.06 -2.58 -21.72
C ARG A 76 -7.65 -3.09 -21.46
N GLU A 77 -6.67 -2.61 -22.22
CA GLU A 77 -5.25 -2.95 -22.01
C GLU A 77 -4.75 -2.42 -20.65
N CYS A 78 -5.10 -1.19 -20.29
CA CYS A 78 -4.77 -0.59 -18.98
C CYS A 78 -5.43 -1.30 -17.79
N MET A 79 -6.54 -2.00 -18.00
CA MET A 79 -7.21 -2.80 -16.98
C MET A 79 -6.56 -4.19 -16.83
N ARG A 80 -6.06 -4.76 -17.93
CA ARG A 80 -5.40 -6.07 -17.96
C ARG A 80 -4.03 -6.09 -17.28
N SER A 81 -3.36 -4.95 -17.14
CA SER A 81 -2.05 -4.86 -16.50
C SER A 81 -2.07 -5.05 -14.96
N LYS A 82 -3.11 -5.68 -14.39
CA LYS A 82 -3.24 -5.96 -12.95
C LYS A 82 -3.84 -7.34 -12.69
N THR A 83 -2.98 -8.36 -12.55
CA THR A 83 -3.31 -9.63 -11.87
C THR A 83 -2.15 -10.13 -10.99
N GLN A 84 -1.25 -9.28 -10.51
CA GLN A 84 -0.22 -9.69 -9.53
C GLN A 84 0.02 -8.59 -8.50
N SER A 85 -0.94 -8.42 -7.59
CA SER A 85 -0.70 -7.79 -6.29
C SER A 85 -1.90 -7.97 -5.35
N ASN A 86 -2.52 -9.16 -5.34
CA ASN A 86 -3.46 -9.48 -4.26
C ASN A 86 -3.69 -10.98 -4.04
N THR A 87 -2.61 -11.75 -3.82
CA THR A 87 -2.71 -12.97 -3.01
C THR A 87 -1.46 -13.12 -2.16
N GLN A 88 -1.41 -12.35 -1.07
CA GLN A 88 -0.71 -12.79 0.12
C GLN A 88 -1.66 -12.54 1.28
N VAL A 89 -2.58 -13.48 1.44
CA VAL A 89 -3.30 -13.62 2.70
C VAL A 89 -2.25 -14.06 3.72
N VAL A 90 -1.81 -13.11 4.54
CA VAL A 90 -1.00 -13.39 5.71
C VAL A 90 -1.93 -14.12 6.69
N VAL A 91 -1.83 -15.44 6.75
CA VAL A 91 -2.49 -16.22 7.80
C VAL A 91 -1.55 -16.18 9.00
N ASP A 92 -2.02 -15.60 10.11
CA ASP A 92 -1.29 -15.61 11.36
C ASP A 92 -1.22 -17.04 11.96
N ALA A 93 -0.42 -17.20 13.01
CA ALA A 93 -0.22 -18.48 13.70
C ALA A 93 -1.49 -19.08 14.37
N SER A 94 -2.65 -18.40 14.28
CA SER A 94 -3.92 -18.81 14.89
C SER A 94 -5.02 -19.15 13.87
N GLY A 95 -4.75 -19.03 12.56
CA GLY A 95 -5.52 -19.68 11.50
C GLY A 95 -6.98 -19.27 11.35
N THR A 96 -7.28 -18.17 10.62
CA THR A 96 -8.54 -17.91 9.88
C THR A 96 -8.36 -16.61 9.04
N VAL A 97 -8.71 -16.41 7.74
CA VAL A 97 -9.06 -17.24 6.57
C VAL A 97 -8.59 -16.55 5.27
N VAL A 98 -7.91 -17.35 4.43
CA VAL A 98 -7.97 -17.57 2.96
C VAL A 98 -8.72 -16.59 2.02
N LYS A 99 -8.08 -16.28 0.88
CA LYS A 99 -8.63 -16.41 -0.48
C LYS A 99 -7.55 -16.33 -1.57
N GLU A 100 -7.79 -17.12 -2.63
CA GLU A 100 -6.91 -17.72 -3.66
C GLU A 100 -5.92 -16.82 -4.41
#